data_AF-A0A9E2QP31-F1
#
_entry.id   AF-A0A9E2QP31-F1
#
_cell.length_a   1.000
_cell.length_b   1.000
_cell.length_c   1.000
_cell.angle_alpha   90.00
_cell.angle_beta   90.00
_cell.angle_gamma   90.00
#
_symmetry.space_group_name_H-M   'P 1'
#
loop_
_entity.id
_entity.type
_entity.pdbx_description
1 polymer ?
#
loop_
_entity_poly.entity_id
_entity_poly.type
_entity_poly.pdbx_seq_one_letter_code
_entity_poly.pdbx_strand_id
1 'polypeptide(L)'
;LVRRYGEGWTHMHHYCNALRQFIEYNRFGIGVHRRNELSSRIIGELDYVIRWAPTDFALLPMVMLKRVEYLMHFGRVREGFEGLNDMIEMFPKQAEAHARLAWYLRRAGRQAEAEEVLSRARSLVADPAELDAAVQRLAAAN
;
A
#
# COMPACT_ATOMS: atom_id res chain seq x y z
N LEU A 1 17.17 -8.93 14.55
CA LEU A 1 16.41 -8.58 13.33
C LEU A 1 17.17 -7.58 12.45
N VAL A 2 17.81 -6.54 13.00
CA VAL A 2 18.74 -5.67 12.25
C VAL A 2 19.82 -6.48 11.50
N ARG A 3 20.44 -7.47 12.14
CA ARG A 3 21.40 -8.38 11.47
C ARG A 3 20.83 -9.14 10.25
N ARG A 4 19.51 -9.29 10.14
CA ARG A 4 18.84 -10.01 9.05
C ARG A 4 18.26 -9.08 8.00
N TYR A 5 17.77 -7.91 8.41
CA TYR A 5 16.97 -7.01 7.60
C TYR A 5 17.60 -5.63 7.40
N GLY A 6 18.83 -5.42 7.87
CA GLY A 6 19.56 -4.16 7.77
C GLY A 6 19.03 -3.08 8.70
N GLU A 7 19.55 -1.86 8.52
CA GLU A 7 19.21 -0.70 9.34
C GLU A 7 17.74 -0.27 9.20
N GLY A 8 17.13 -0.50 8.04
CA GLY A 8 15.70 -0.23 7.81
C GLY A 8 14.78 -0.91 8.84
N TRP A 9 15.21 -2.04 9.42
CA TRP A 9 14.46 -2.71 10.49
C TRP A 9 14.26 -1.83 11.73
N THR A 10 15.17 -0.91 12.02
CA THR A 10 15.09 -0.05 13.21
C THR A 10 13.85 0.86 13.20
N HIS A 11 13.32 1.18 12.01
CA HIS A 11 12.13 2.00 11.84
C HIS A 11 10.82 1.19 11.91
N MET A 12 10.87 -0.15 11.84
CA MET A 12 9.67 -0.99 11.70
C MET A 12 8.71 -0.95 12.90
N HIS A 13 9.15 -0.43 14.05
CA HIS A 13 8.24 -0.22 15.17
C HIS A 13 7.10 0.76 14.83
N HIS A 14 7.34 1.72 13.93
CA HIS A 14 6.29 2.60 13.42
C HIS A 14 5.27 1.86 12.54
N TYR A 15 5.70 0.92 11.70
CA TYR A 15 4.78 0.04 10.97
C TYR A 15 3.90 -0.77 11.93
N CYS A 16 4.50 -1.36 12.98
CA CYS A 16 3.75 -2.08 14.02
C CYS A 16 2.76 -1.16 14.76
N ASN A 17 3.16 0.08 15.07
CA ASN A 17 2.27 1.08 15.66
C ASN A 17 1.10 1.40 14.75
N ALA A 18 1.31 1.55 13.44
CA ALA A 18 0.26 1.80 12.46
C ALA A 18 -0.77 0.66 12.47
N LEU A 19 -0.32 -0.60 12.46
CA LEU A 19 -1.21 -1.77 12.51
C LEU A 19 -2.04 -1.80 13.81
N ARG A 20 -1.39 -1.57 14.97
CA ARG A 20 -2.08 -1.54 16.26
C ARG A 20 -3.13 -0.44 16.31
N GLN A 21 -2.80 0.74 15.80
CA GLN A 21 -3.72 1.88 15.77
C GLN A 21 -4.86 1.67 14.78
N PHE A 22 -4.65 0.93 13.69
CA PHE A 22 -5.72 0.57 12.76
C PHE A 22 -6.75 -0.36 13.40
N ILE A 23 -6.32 -1.28 14.27
CA ILE A 23 -7.25 -2.08 15.09
C ILE A 23 -8.11 -1.15 15.97
N GLU A 24 -7.48 -0.15 16.59
CA GLU A 24 -8.21 0.84 17.39
C GLU A 24 -9.17 1.68 16.55
N TYR A 25 -8.76 2.11 15.35
CA TYR A 25 -9.59 2.87 14.39
C TYR A 25 -10.87 2.11 14.00
N ASN A 26 -10.82 0.78 13.98
CA ASN A 26 -11.97 -0.07 13.65
C ASN A 26 -12.77 -0.52 14.88
N ARG A 27 -12.39 -0.10 16.10
CA ARG A 27 -13.11 -0.50 17.31
C ARG A 27 -14.50 0.13 17.36
N PHE A 28 -15.49 -0.66 17.74
CA PHE A 28 -16.86 -0.18 17.95
C PHE A 28 -16.90 0.95 19.00
N GLY A 29 -17.77 1.94 18.78
CA GLY A 29 -18.03 3.01 19.74
C GLY A 29 -17.01 4.16 19.77
N ILE A 30 -15.97 4.15 18.93
CA ILE A 30 -15.06 5.31 18.85
C ILE A 30 -15.71 6.47 18.07
N GLY A 31 -15.52 7.69 18.57
CA GLY A 31 -16.06 8.91 17.96
C GLY A 31 -15.31 9.32 16.68
N VAL A 32 -15.97 10.14 15.85
CA VAL A 32 -15.41 10.66 14.59
C VAL A 32 -14.11 11.44 14.80
N HIS A 33 -14.03 12.28 15.84
CA HIS A 33 -12.79 13.00 16.16
C HIS A 33 -11.61 12.05 16.42
N ARG A 34 -11.83 10.98 17.17
CA ARG A 34 -10.80 9.95 17.44
C ARG A 34 -10.42 9.20 16.17
N ARG A 35 -11.38 8.89 15.28
CA ARG A 35 -11.09 8.30 13.97
C ARG A 35 -10.20 9.19 13.11
N ASN A 36 -10.47 10.49 13.07
CA ASN A 36 -9.69 11.45 12.29
C ASN A 36 -8.27 11.65 12.85
N GLU A 37 -8.13 11.64 14.18
CA GLU A 37 -6.82 11.65 14.84
C GLU A 37 -6.02 10.37 14.49
N LEU A 38 -6.65 9.20 14.66
CA LEU A 38 -6.01 7.92 14.39
C LEU A 38 -5.63 7.78 12.91
N SER A 39 -6.50 8.16 11.98
CA SER A 39 -6.19 8.07 10.54
C SER A 39 -4.98 8.91 10.17
N SER A 40 -4.89 10.15 10.67
CA SER A 40 -3.74 11.04 10.46
C SER A 40 -2.46 10.44 11.06
N ARG A 41 -2.55 9.90 12.28
CA ARG A 41 -1.41 9.29 12.98
C ARG A 41 -0.91 8.02 12.30
N ILE A 42 -1.81 7.13 11.89
CA ILE A 42 -1.50 5.89 11.18
C ILE A 42 -0.71 6.19 9.91
N ILE A 43 -1.15 7.18 9.10
CA ILE A 43 -0.41 7.58 7.90
C ILE A 43 0.96 8.16 8.26
N GLY A 44 1.05 8.99 9.31
CA GLY A 44 2.32 9.54 9.79
C GLY A 44 3.34 8.47 10.22
N GLU A 45 2.89 7.40 10.88
CA GLU A 45 3.77 6.28 11.25
C GLU A 45 4.32 5.56 10.00
N LEU A 46 3.50 5.35 8.97
CA LEU A 46 3.94 4.71 7.73
C LEU A 46 4.86 5.64 6.92
N ASP A 47 4.53 6.93 6.86
CA ASP A 47 5.36 7.97 6.23
C ASP A 47 6.74 8.04 6.86
N TYR A 48 6.82 7.89 8.18
CA TYR A 48 8.11 7.87 8.88
C TYR A 48 9.00 6.74 8.35
N VAL A 49 8.47 5.51 8.25
CA VAL A 49 9.26 4.38 7.76
C VAL A 49 9.66 4.60 6.30
N ILE A 50 8.75 5.08 5.45
CA ILE A 50 9.01 5.31 4.03
C ILE A 50 10.08 6.40 3.84
N ARG A 51 10.07 7.43 4.66
CA ARG A 51 11.03 8.54 4.58
C ARG A 51 12.43 8.17 5.06
N TRP A 52 12.52 7.36 6.11
CA TRP A 52 13.79 7.16 6.82
C TRP A 52 14.44 5.80 6.59
N ALA A 53 13.69 4.79 6.12
CA ALA A 53 14.29 3.54 5.74
C ALA A 53 15.13 3.69 4.46
N PRO A 54 16.25 2.94 4.33
CA PRO A 54 16.97 2.82 3.07
C PRO A 54 16.04 2.40 1.93
N THR A 55 16.26 2.91 0.72
CA THR A 55 15.42 2.61 -0.45
C THR A 55 15.51 1.14 -0.89
N ASP A 56 16.61 0.45 -0.55
CA ASP A 56 16.82 -0.98 -0.76
C ASP A 56 16.31 -1.85 0.41
N PHE A 57 15.66 -1.25 1.41
CA PHE A 57 15.09 -1.99 2.52
C PHE A 57 14.01 -2.96 2.02
N ALA A 58 14.25 -4.26 2.17
CA ALA A 58 13.42 -5.32 1.60
C ALA A 58 11.93 -5.27 1.97
N LEU A 59 11.55 -4.62 3.08
CA LEU A 59 10.15 -4.50 3.51
C LEU A 59 9.51 -3.16 3.12
N LEU A 60 10.25 -2.24 2.51
CA LEU A 60 9.74 -0.93 2.09
C LEU A 60 8.52 -1.04 1.15
N PRO A 61 8.48 -1.92 0.13
CA PRO A 61 7.30 -2.09 -0.70
C PRO A 61 6.05 -2.51 0.10
N MET A 62 6.22 -3.36 1.12
CA MET A 62 5.11 -3.78 1.99
C MET A 62 4.55 -2.61 2.79
N VAL A 63 5.42 -1.76 3.35
CA VAL A 63 5.02 -0.57 4.12
C VAL A 63 4.28 0.42 3.22
N MET A 64 4.78 0.66 2.01
CA MET A 64 4.13 1.53 1.03
C MET A 64 2.75 1.00 0.60
N LEU A 65 2.60 -0.30 0.34
CA LEU A 65 1.30 -0.90 0.04
C LEU A 65 0.32 -0.74 1.19
N LYS A 66 0.78 -0.92 2.43
CA LYS A 66 -0.06 -0.74 3.61
C LYS A 66 -0.51 0.72 3.75
N ARG A 67 0.36 1.68 3.45
CA ARG A 67 0.01 3.11 3.42
C ARG A 67 -1.09 3.39 2.40
N VAL A 68 -0.94 2.90 1.17
CA VAL A 68 -1.97 3.04 0.13
C VAL A 68 -3.30 2.45 0.59
N GLU A 69 -3.28 1.22 1.11
CA GLU A 69 -4.49 0.54 1.61
C GLU A 69 -5.21 1.38 2.66
N TYR A 70 -4.47 1.96 3.61
CA TYR A 70 -5.04 2.80 4.66
C TYR A 70 -5.51 4.15 4.15
N LEU A 71 -4.79 4.81 3.23
CA LEU A 71 -5.26 6.03 2.59
C LEU A 71 -6.61 5.81 1.89
N MET A 72 -6.71 4.73 1.13
CA MET A 72 -7.94 4.37 0.44
C MET A 72 -9.07 4.05 1.43
N HIS A 73 -8.76 3.34 2.52
CA HIS A 73 -9.73 3.05 3.59
C HIS A 73 -10.23 4.33 4.30
N PHE A 74 -9.37 5.33 4.47
CA PHE A 74 -9.74 6.62 5.07
C PHE A 74 -10.39 7.59 4.07
N GLY A 75 -10.65 7.16 2.82
CA GLY A 75 -11.24 8.01 1.77
C GLY A 75 -10.27 9.02 1.16
N ARG A 76 -8.97 8.94 1.45
CA ARG A 76 -7.91 9.78 0.88
C ARG A 76 -7.45 9.24 -0.47
N VAL A 77 -8.41 9.09 -1.38
CA VAL A 77 -8.27 8.33 -2.64
C VAL A 77 -7.17 8.89 -3.54
N ARG A 78 -7.10 10.22 -3.71
CA ARG A 78 -6.08 10.88 -4.53
C ARG A 78 -4.66 10.50 -4.08
N GLU A 79 -4.40 10.57 -2.77
CA GLU A 79 -3.09 10.26 -2.20
C GLU A 79 -2.75 8.76 -2.29
N GLY A 80 -3.77 7.90 -2.22
CA GLY A 80 -3.59 6.47 -2.46
C GLY A 80 -3.18 6.16 -3.91
N PHE A 81 -3.78 6.85 -4.90
CA PHE A 81 -3.41 6.73 -6.30
C PHE A 81 -1.98 7.24 -6.56
N GLU A 82 -1.64 8.41 -6.00
CA GLU A 82 -0.28 8.96 -6.06
C GLU A 82 0.73 7.96 -5.47
N GLY A 83 0.43 7.39 -4.30
CA GLY A 83 1.29 6.39 -3.67
C GLY A 83 1.49 5.11 -4.50
N LEU A 84 0.48 4.67 -5.26
CA LEU A 84 0.62 3.54 -6.19
C LEU A 84 1.52 3.88 -7.38
N ASN A 85 1.42 5.10 -7.91
CA ASN A 85 2.30 5.56 -8.97
C ASN A 85 3.75 5.66 -8.48
N ASP A 86 3.99 6.26 -7.31
CA ASP A 86 5.32 6.33 -6.69
C ASP A 86 5.93 4.93 -6.48
N MET A 87 5.10 3.97 -6.05
CA MET A 87 5.51 2.58 -5.91
C MET A 87 5.90 1.94 -7.23
N ILE A 88 5.15 2.17 -8.31
CA ILE A 88 5.45 1.63 -9.63
C ILE A 88 6.72 2.28 -10.21
N GLU A 89 6.99 3.54 -9.89
CA GLU A 89 8.22 4.23 -10.29
C GLU A 89 9.45 3.63 -9.57
N MET A 90 9.37 3.46 -8.25
CA MET A 90 10.49 2.93 -7.46
C MET A 90 10.65 1.41 -7.61
N PHE A 91 9.55 0.68 -7.76
CA PHE A 91 9.50 -0.78 -7.80
C PHE A 91 8.69 -1.25 -9.02
N PRO A 92 9.19 -1.05 -10.25
CA PRO A 92 8.43 -1.28 -11.49
C PRO A 92 7.96 -2.72 -11.68
N LYS A 93 8.60 -3.68 -11.02
CA LYS A 93 8.24 -5.11 -11.05
C LYS A 93 7.31 -5.55 -9.93
N GLN A 94 6.82 -4.63 -9.08
CA GLN A 94 5.97 -4.96 -7.95
C GLN A 94 4.54 -5.27 -8.43
N ALA A 95 4.24 -6.55 -8.64
CA ALA A 95 2.97 -7.03 -9.17
C ALA A 95 1.74 -6.52 -8.39
N GLU A 96 1.83 -6.53 -7.06
CA GLU A 96 0.75 -6.09 -6.16
C GLU A 96 0.40 -4.59 -6.33
N ALA A 97 1.37 -3.73 -6.66
CA ALA A 97 1.12 -2.30 -6.87
C ALA A 97 0.32 -2.07 -8.16
N HIS A 98 0.72 -2.72 -9.26
CA HIS A 98 -0.01 -2.68 -10.52
C HIS A 98 -1.42 -3.26 -10.38
N ALA A 99 -1.57 -4.40 -9.70
CA ALA A 99 -2.87 -5.04 -9.47
C ALA A 99 -3.82 -4.12 -8.68
N ARG A 100 -3.33 -3.43 -7.64
CA ARG A 100 -4.12 -2.46 -6.88
C ARG A 100 -4.52 -1.27 -7.70
N LEU A 101 -3.60 -0.68 -8.47
CA LEU A 101 -3.91 0.45 -9.34
C LEU A 101 -5.02 0.09 -10.33
N ALA A 102 -4.90 -1.06 -10.99
CA ALA A 102 -5.92 -1.56 -11.89
C ALA A 102 -7.26 -1.80 -11.17
N TRP A 103 -7.25 -2.40 -9.98
CA TRP A 103 -8.46 -2.63 -9.18
C TRP A 103 -9.19 -1.32 -8.84
N TYR A 104 -8.45 -0.28 -8.41
CA TYR A 104 -9.04 1.03 -8.12
C TYR A 104 -9.54 1.74 -9.38
N LEU A 105 -8.82 1.66 -10.50
CA LEU A 105 -9.26 2.22 -11.78
C LEU A 105 -10.58 1.58 -12.25
N ARG A 106 -10.71 0.26 -12.14
CA ARG A 106 -11.97 -0.45 -12.46
C ARG A 106 -13.14 0.06 -11.62
N ARG A 107 -12.94 0.22 -10.31
CA ARG A 107 -13.99 0.74 -9.39
C ARG A 107 -14.35 2.20 -9.66
N ALA A 108 -13.43 2.97 -10.23
CA ALA A 108 -13.69 4.33 -10.70
C ALA A 108 -14.32 4.38 -12.12
N GLY A 109 -14.68 3.24 -12.71
CA GLY A 109 -15.24 3.15 -14.06
C GLY A 109 -14.21 3.32 -15.20
N ARG A 110 -12.92 3.40 -14.87
CA ARG A 110 -11.81 3.63 -15.81
C ARG A 110 -11.25 2.29 -16.31
N GLN A 111 -12.11 1.47 -16.94
CA GLN A 111 -11.77 0.10 -17.32
C GLN A 111 -10.59 0.03 -18.31
N ALA A 112 -10.57 0.88 -19.33
CA ALA A 112 -9.52 0.87 -20.36
C ALA A 112 -8.13 1.12 -19.77
N GLU A 113 -8.02 2.09 -18.85
CA GLU A 113 -6.76 2.41 -18.17
C GLU A 113 -6.31 1.29 -17.23
N ALA A 114 -7.26 0.59 -16.58
CA ALA A 114 -6.93 -0.57 -15.78
C ALA A 114 -6.30 -1.70 -16.62
N GLU A 115 -6.85 -1.98 -17.81
CA GLU A 115 -6.28 -2.99 -18.70
C GLU A 115 -4.90 -2.57 -19.25
N GLU A 116 -4.69 -1.28 -19.52
CA GLU A 116 -3.38 -0.76 -19.91
C GLU A 116 -2.33 -0.98 -18.82
N VAL A 117 -2.67 -0.66 -17.56
CA VAL A 117 -1.79 -0.91 -16.41
C VAL A 117 -1.45 -2.40 -16.29
N LEU A 118 -2.43 -3.30 -16.38
CA LEU A 118 -2.18 -4.73 -16.27
C LEU A 118 -1.37 -5.28 -17.44
N SER A 119 -1.60 -4.79 -18.66
CA SER A 119 -0.83 -5.17 -19.85
C SER A 119 0.64 -4.76 -19.71
N ARG A 120 0.89 -3.52 -19.28
CA ARG A 120 2.25 -3.02 -19.00
C ARG A 120 2.89 -3.79 -17.86
N ALA A 121 2.17 -4.08 -16.79
CA ALA A 121 2.68 -4.85 -15.66
C ALA A 121 3.13 -6.24 -16.10
N ARG A 122 2.35 -6.92 -16.95
CA ARG A 122 2.63 -8.28 -17.44
C ARG A 122 3.96 -8.36 -18.22
N SER A 123 4.39 -7.28 -18.88
CA SER A 123 5.69 -7.24 -19.56
C SER A 123 6.87 -6.89 -18.65
N LEU A 124 6.61 -6.39 -17.44
CA LEU A 124 7.63 -5.96 -16.48
C LEU A 124 7.92 -7.01 -15.39
N VAL A 125 6.88 -7.68 -14.88
CA VAL A 125 7.01 -8.65 -13.79
C VAL A 125 7.76 -9.90 -14.25
N ALA A 126 8.57 -10.47 -13.37
CA ALA A 126 9.33 -11.67 -13.68
C ALA A 126 8.43 -12.91 -13.80
N ASP A 127 7.38 -12.96 -12.98
CA ASP A 127 6.38 -14.02 -12.98
C ASP A 127 4.97 -13.41 -13.17
N PRO A 128 4.39 -13.52 -14.38
CA PRO A 128 3.01 -13.10 -14.64
C PRO A 128 1.97 -13.76 -13.74
N ALA A 129 2.23 -14.96 -13.21
CA ALA A 129 1.31 -15.64 -12.30
C ALA A 129 1.17 -14.91 -10.97
N GLU A 130 2.21 -14.21 -10.51
CA GLU A 130 2.14 -13.37 -9.31
C GLU A 130 1.16 -12.21 -9.49
N LEU A 131 1.21 -11.55 -10.66
CA LEU A 131 0.28 -10.49 -11.03
C LEU A 131 -1.15 -11.01 -11.12
N ASP A 132 -1.36 -12.15 -11.79
CA ASP A 132 -2.68 -12.76 -11.93
C ASP A 132 -3.26 -13.16 -10.57
N ALA A 133 -2.45 -13.74 -9.68
CA ALA A 133 -2.86 -14.07 -8.31
C ALA A 133 -3.23 -12.80 -7.50
N ALA A 134 -2.48 -11.72 -7.66
CA ALA A 134 -2.78 -10.44 -7.00
C ALA A 134 -4.11 -9.85 -7.49
N VAL A 135 -4.34 -9.84 -8.81
CA VAL A 135 -5.60 -9.37 -9.41
C VAL A 135 -6.79 -10.20 -8.93
N GLN A 136 -6.66 -11.53 -8.92
CA GLN A 136 -7.71 -12.44 -8.44
C GLN A 136 -8.04 -12.21 -6.96
N ARG A 137 -7.02 -12.05 -6.10
CA ARG A 137 -7.22 -11.79 -4.67
C ARG A 137 -8.00 -10.51 -4.42
N LEU A 138 -7.69 -9.44 -5.16
CA LEU A 138 -8.39 -8.16 -5.03
C LEU A 138 -9.82 -8.22 -5.59
N ALA A 139 -10.05 -8.99 -6.66
CA ALA A 139 -11.40 -9.20 -7.19
C ALA A 139 -12.30 -9.97 -6.22
N ALA A 140 -11.73 -10.90 -5.45
CA ALA A 140 -12.44 -11.69 -4.44
C ALA A 140 -12.70 -10.92 -3.12
N ALA A 141 -12.09 -9.75 -2.92
CA ALA A 141 -12.25 -8.94 -1.71
C ALA A 141 -13.51 -8.02 -1.74
N ASN A 142 -14.52 -8.36 -2.54
CA ASN A 142 -15.80 -7.65 -2.65
C ASN A 142 -16.89 -8.31 -1.80
#